data_AF-A0A453F410-F1
#
_entry.id   AF-A0A453F410-F1
#
_cell.length_a   1.000
_cell.length_b   1.000
_cell.length_c   1.000
_cell.angle_alpha   90.00
_cell.angle_beta   90.00
_cell.angle_gamma   90.00
#
_symmetry.space_group_name_H-M   'P 1'
#
loop_
_entity.id
_entity.type
_entity.pdbx_description
1 polymer ?
#
loop_
_entity_poly.entity_id
_entity_poly.type
_entity_poly.pdbx_seq_one_letter_code
_entity_poly.pdbx_strand_id
1 'polypeptide(L)'
;KGVIARGTFGTVHRGVYDGQDVAVKLLDWGEDGHRSEQEITALRSAFAQEVAVWHKLDHPNVTKFIGAIMGARDLNVQTEHGHLGMPSNICCVVVEYLAGGALKNFLIKNRRRKLAFKVVVQLALDLARGLSYLHSEKIVHRDVKTENMLLDKTRTVKIADFGVARVEASNPSDMTGETGTLGYMAPEVLNGHPYNRKCDVYSFGICLWEIYCCDMPYPDLSFSEVTSAVVRQVKNVSFPCGVARLLFLTPSEPLKT
;
A
#
# COMPACT_ATOMS: atom_id res chain seq x y z
N LYS A 1 6.07 -18.56 12.78
CA LYS A 1 4.78 -19.04 12.21
C LYS A 1 4.81 -19.08 10.68
N GLY A 2 5.74 -18.39 10.00
CA GLY A 2 5.97 -18.55 8.56
C GLY A 2 5.82 -17.24 7.77
N VAL A 3 6.25 -17.28 6.50
CA VAL A 3 6.07 -16.20 5.52
C VAL A 3 4.57 -16.09 5.19
N ILE A 4 4.04 -14.87 5.24
CA ILE A 4 2.63 -14.57 4.90
C ILE A 4 2.50 -13.76 3.60
N ALA A 5 3.54 -13.03 3.20
CA ALA A 5 3.58 -12.35 1.90
C ALA A 5 5.01 -12.18 1.41
N ARG A 6 5.18 -12.10 0.09
CA ARG A 6 6.42 -11.67 -0.57
C ARG A 6 6.07 -10.49 -1.47
N GLY A 7 6.78 -9.38 -1.31
CA GLY A 7 6.65 -8.18 -2.14
C GLY A 7 7.94 -7.90 -2.89
N THR A 8 7.95 -6.84 -3.69
CA THR A 8 9.10 -6.41 -4.50
C THR A 8 10.35 -6.16 -3.67
N PHE A 9 10.18 -5.65 -2.45
CA PHE A 9 11.27 -5.15 -1.61
C PHE A 9 11.54 -6.04 -0.38
N GLY A 10 10.95 -7.24 -0.32
CA GLY A 10 11.22 -8.19 0.74
C GLY A 10 10.05 -9.09 1.12
N THR A 11 10.06 -9.57 2.37
CA THR A 11 9.12 -10.59 2.84
C THR A 11 8.42 -10.18 4.12
N VAL A 12 7.15 -10.53 4.24
CA VAL A 12 6.36 -10.32 5.46
C VAL A 12 6.15 -11.66 6.13
N HIS A 13 6.46 -11.73 7.41
CA HIS A 13 6.34 -12.92 8.25
C HIS A 13 5.32 -12.69 9.34
N ARG A 14 4.64 -13.75 9.76
CA ARG A 14 3.85 -13.72 11.00
C ARG A 14 4.75 -14.11 12.17
N GLY A 15 4.86 -13.20 13.13
CA GLY A 15 5.60 -13.36 14.37
C GLY A 15 4.70 -13.31 15.59
N VAL A 16 5.33 -13.44 16.76
CA VAL A 16 4.71 -13.18 18.07
C VAL A 16 5.64 -12.23 18.83
N TYR A 17 5.08 -11.17 19.40
CA TYR A 17 5.79 -10.20 20.23
C TYR A 17 4.91 -9.85 21.44
N ASP A 18 5.46 -9.95 22.66
CA ASP A 18 4.73 -9.79 23.92
C ASP A 18 3.40 -10.57 23.98
N GLY A 19 3.42 -11.80 23.48
CA GLY A 19 2.24 -12.68 23.43
C GLY A 19 1.18 -12.29 22.39
N GLN A 20 1.41 -11.25 21.59
CA GLN A 20 0.51 -10.79 20.52
C GLN A 20 1.03 -11.22 19.15
N ASP A 21 0.11 -11.55 18.23
CA ASP A 21 0.47 -11.78 16.84
C ASP A 21 0.89 -10.48 16.16
N VAL A 22 2.01 -10.53 15.43
CA VAL A 22 2.56 -9.38 14.71
C VAL A 22 2.90 -9.73 13.26
N ALA A 23 2.87 -8.73 12.40
CA ALA A 23 3.44 -8.82 11.06
C ALA A 23 4.83 -8.18 11.06
N VAL A 24 5.81 -8.95 10.58
CA VAL A 24 7.23 -8.59 10.55
C VAL A 24 7.63 -8.42 9.09
N LYS A 25 7.79 -7.19 8.63
CA LYS A 25 8.23 -6.86 7.28
C LYS A 25 9.76 -6.74 7.28
N LEU A 26 10.40 -7.67 6.60
CA LEU A 26 11.83 -7.63 6.32
C LEU A 26 12.04 -6.91 4.99
N LEU A 27 12.74 -5.79 5.05
CA LEU A 27 13.12 -4.97 3.91
C LEU A 27 14.58 -5.28 3.59
N ASP A 28 14.82 -5.83 2.40
CA ASP A 28 16.16 -6.07 1.90
C ASP A 28 16.50 -4.93 0.93
N TRP A 29 17.51 -4.15 1.27
CA TRP A 29 17.95 -3.05 0.42
C TRP A 29 18.95 -3.49 -0.65
N GLY A 30 19.25 -4.78 -0.81
CA GLY A 30 20.12 -5.30 -1.88
C GLY A 30 21.57 -5.51 -1.44
N GLU A 31 22.35 -6.19 -2.29
CA GLU A 31 23.61 -6.86 -1.93
C GLU A 31 24.65 -5.99 -1.22
N ASP A 32 25.25 -6.56 -0.17
CA ASP A 32 26.42 -6.02 0.51
C ASP A 32 27.59 -5.87 -0.49
N GLY A 33 28.22 -4.69 -0.53
CA GLY A 33 29.49 -4.47 -1.23
C GLY A 33 29.55 -3.32 -2.24
N HIS A 34 28.41 -2.77 -2.68
CA HIS A 34 28.38 -1.67 -3.66
C HIS A 34 28.06 -0.29 -3.04
N ARG A 35 27.65 -0.25 -1.77
CA ARG A 35 27.29 1.01 -1.10
C ARG A 35 28.38 1.47 -0.15
N SER A 36 28.73 2.74 -0.28
CA SER A 36 29.57 3.46 0.65
C SER A 36 28.94 3.52 2.05
N GLU A 37 29.75 3.68 3.09
CA GLU A 37 29.25 3.90 4.46
C GLU A 37 28.32 5.13 4.56
N GLN A 38 28.54 6.12 3.69
CA GLN A 38 27.75 7.34 3.61
C GLN A 38 26.32 7.04 3.13
N GLU A 39 26.17 6.19 2.11
CA GLU A 39 24.85 5.76 1.61
C GLU A 39 24.12 4.91 2.65
N ILE A 40 24.82 4.00 3.32
CA ILE A 40 24.22 3.20 4.42
C ILE A 40 23.75 4.12 5.54
N THR A 41 24.54 5.13 5.91
CA THR A 41 24.17 6.10 6.95
C THR A 41 22.97 6.95 6.54
N ALA A 42 22.92 7.41 5.29
CA ALA A 42 21.80 8.18 4.76
C ALA A 42 20.50 7.36 4.76
N LEU A 43 20.55 6.12 4.29
CA LEU A 43 19.43 5.18 4.32
C LEU A 43 18.94 4.93 5.74
N ARG A 44 19.87 4.73 6.69
CA ARG A 44 19.55 4.58 8.11
C ARG A 44 18.84 5.80 8.69
N SER A 45 19.34 6.99 8.38
CA SER A 45 18.73 8.24 8.83
C SER A 45 17.31 8.40 8.28
N ALA A 46 17.12 8.13 6.98
CA ALA A 46 15.81 8.20 6.33
C ALA A 46 14.79 7.23 6.97
N PHE A 47 15.18 5.97 7.15
CA PHE A 47 14.31 4.97 7.79
C PHE A 47 13.98 5.31 9.24
N ALA A 48 14.95 5.79 10.02
CA ALA A 48 14.71 6.21 11.40
C ALA A 48 13.70 7.37 11.46
N GLN A 49 13.78 8.32 10.51
CA GLN A 49 12.83 9.42 10.40
C GLN A 49 11.43 8.94 10.04
N GLU A 50 11.28 7.99 9.10
CA GLU A 50 9.99 7.40 8.74
C GLU A 50 9.36 6.67 9.92
N VAL A 51 10.13 5.82 10.60
CA VAL A 51 9.71 5.11 11.80
C VAL A 51 9.25 6.09 12.88
N ALA A 52 9.96 7.20 13.08
CA ALA A 52 9.58 8.21 14.06
C ALA A 52 8.26 8.92 13.72
N VAL A 53 7.92 9.05 12.43
CA VAL A 53 6.61 9.56 12.01
C VAL A 53 5.54 8.49 12.22
N TRP A 54 5.76 7.26 11.75
CA TRP A 54 4.79 6.17 11.86
C TRP A 54 4.47 5.82 13.32
N HIS A 55 5.47 5.84 14.20
CA HIS A 55 5.28 5.58 15.63
C HIS A 55 4.29 6.54 16.31
N LYS A 56 4.12 7.75 15.77
CA LYS A 56 3.17 8.74 16.31
C LYS A 56 1.75 8.58 15.78
N LEU A 57 1.54 7.71 14.79
CA LEU A 57 0.23 7.52 14.20
C LEU A 57 -0.62 6.60 15.06
N ASP A 58 -1.83 7.04 15.36
CA ASP A 58 -2.83 6.27 16.08
C ASP A 58 -4.21 6.56 15.50
N HIS A 59 -4.73 5.62 14.71
CA HIS A 59 -6.03 5.73 14.08
C HIS A 59 -6.62 4.34 13.80
N PRO A 60 -7.93 4.10 14.01
CA PRO A 60 -8.54 2.78 13.85
C PRO A 60 -8.43 2.21 12.43
N ASN A 61 -8.29 3.07 11.41
CA ASN A 61 -8.16 2.68 10.00
C ASN A 61 -6.74 2.79 9.45
N VAL A 62 -5.72 2.84 10.30
CA VAL A 62 -4.30 2.81 9.93
C VAL A 62 -3.61 1.72 10.74
N THR A 63 -2.70 0.97 10.14
CA THR A 63 -1.99 -0.10 10.86
C THR A 63 -1.15 0.46 12.00
N LYS A 64 -1.33 -0.12 13.18
CA LYS A 64 -0.59 0.21 14.38
C LYS A 64 0.85 -0.28 14.27
N PHE A 65 1.75 0.68 14.32
CA PHE A 65 3.19 0.43 14.44
C PHE A 65 3.53 -0.10 15.83
N ILE A 66 4.43 -1.09 15.88
CA ILE A 66 4.89 -1.68 17.15
C ILE A 66 6.37 -1.34 17.36
N GLY A 67 7.20 -1.54 16.33
CA GLY A 67 8.62 -1.29 16.44
C GLY A 67 9.34 -1.43 15.10
N ALA A 68 10.59 -1.01 15.05
CA ALA A 68 11.45 -1.23 13.90
C ALA A 68 12.89 -1.45 14.37
N ILE A 69 13.64 -2.21 13.59
CA ILE A 69 15.04 -2.52 13.87
C ILE A 69 15.82 -2.42 12.56
N MET A 70 17.06 -1.96 12.65
CA MET A 70 17.92 -1.76 11.50
C MET A 70 19.34 -2.20 11.83
N GLY A 71 19.89 -3.10 11.02
CA GLY A 71 21.30 -3.49 11.09
C GLY A 71 21.73 -4.19 12.38
N ALA A 72 20.86 -4.97 13.03
CA ALA A 72 21.27 -5.72 14.22
C ALA A 72 21.97 -7.03 13.81
N ARG A 73 23.28 -7.08 14.04
CA ARG A 73 24.10 -8.30 13.92
C ARG A 73 23.64 -9.40 14.90
N ASP A 74 22.96 -8.99 15.97
CA ASP A 74 22.50 -9.87 17.06
C ASP A 74 21.00 -10.22 16.99
N LEU A 75 20.30 -9.86 15.91
CA LEU A 75 18.91 -10.26 15.70
C LEU A 75 18.85 -11.75 15.36
N ASN A 76 18.54 -12.58 16.35
CA ASN A 76 18.21 -13.99 16.14
C ASN A 76 16.81 -14.14 15.54
N VAL A 77 16.70 -14.01 14.22
CA VAL A 77 15.48 -14.42 13.51
C VAL A 77 15.52 -15.94 13.36
N GLN A 78 14.81 -16.63 14.25
CA GLN A 78 14.58 -18.07 14.12
C GLN A 78 13.51 -18.30 13.06
N THR A 79 13.92 -18.87 11.92
CA THR A 79 12.99 -19.38 10.91
C THR A 79 12.82 -20.89 11.07
N GLU A 80 11.79 -21.46 10.45
CA GLU A 80 11.57 -22.91 10.42
C GLU A 80 12.74 -23.68 9.74
N HIS A 81 13.64 -22.96 9.06
CA HIS A 81 14.83 -23.51 8.38
C HIS A 81 16.15 -23.18 9.09
N GLY A 82 16.11 -22.65 10.32
CA GLY A 82 17.28 -22.31 11.12
C GLY A 82 17.51 -20.81 11.32
N HIS A 83 18.68 -20.48 11.86
CA HIS A 83 19.13 -19.10 12.08
C HIS A 83 19.35 -18.37 10.77
N LEU A 84 18.61 -17.28 10.54
CA LEU A 84 18.96 -16.31 9.52
C LEU A 84 19.96 -15.35 10.16
N GLY A 85 21.26 -15.49 9.85
CA GLY A 85 22.22 -14.42 10.14
C GLY A 85 21.76 -13.18 9.39
N MET A 86 21.40 -12.12 10.08
CA MET A 86 20.85 -10.91 9.46
C MET A 86 21.99 -10.10 8.85
N PRO A 87 22.06 -9.93 7.51
CA PRO A 87 23.05 -9.05 6.90
C PRO A 87 22.80 -7.59 7.32
N SER A 88 23.86 -6.78 7.27
CA SER A 88 23.89 -5.43 7.88
C SER A 88 22.97 -4.40 7.22
N ASN A 89 22.42 -4.77 6.07
CA ASN A 89 21.56 -4.01 5.17
C ASN A 89 20.06 -4.31 5.34
N ILE A 90 19.65 -5.25 6.19
CA ILE A 90 18.23 -5.53 6.42
C ILE A 90 17.64 -4.62 7.49
N CYS A 91 16.49 -4.05 7.15
CA CYS A 91 15.60 -3.37 8.09
C CYS A 91 14.37 -4.22 8.35
N CYS A 92 13.87 -4.14 9.57
CA CYS A 92 12.68 -4.84 10.02
C CYS A 92 11.68 -3.82 10.54
N VAL A 93 10.43 -3.90 10.08
CA VAL A 93 9.29 -3.16 10.62
C VAL A 93 8.31 -4.16 11.21
N VAL A 94 7.90 -3.94 12.46
CA VAL A 94 6.93 -4.75 13.19
C VAL A 94 5.66 -3.94 13.36
N VAL A 95 4.55 -4.50 12.90
CA VAL A 95 3.21 -3.90 12.97
C VAL A 95 2.20 -4.92 13.46
N GLU A 96 1.00 -4.46 13.82
CA GLU A 96 -0.09 -5.36 14.19
C GLU A 96 -0.41 -6.37 13.08
N TYR A 97 -0.67 -7.63 13.46
CA TYR A 97 -1.12 -8.63 12.50
C TYR A 97 -2.64 -8.55 12.27
N LEU A 98 -3.04 -8.41 11.00
CA LEU A 98 -4.44 -8.31 10.60
C LEU A 98 -4.92 -9.61 9.98
N ALA A 99 -5.59 -10.43 10.80
CA ALA A 99 -5.99 -11.80 10.47
C ALA A 99 -7.04 -11.91 9.34
N GLY A 100 -7.75 -10.83 9.01
CA GLY A 100 -8.68 -10.80 7.89
C GLY A 100 -7.98 -10.74 6.52
N GLY A 101 -6.67 -10.46 6.50
CA GLY A 101 -5.85 -10.39 5.29
C GLY A 101 -6.21 -9.20 4.39
N ALA A 102 -5.69 -9.22 3.16
CA ALA A 102 -5.92 -8.15 2.19
C ALA A 102 -7.37 -8.08 1.72
N LEU A 103 -7.89 -6.86 1.59
CA LEU A 103 -9.22 -6.54 1.11
C LEU A 103 -9.45 -7.11 -0.30
N LYS A 104 -8.44 -7.07 -1.18
CA LYS A 104 -8.49 -7.70 -2.52
C LYS A 104 -8.98 -9.15 -2.46
N ASN A 105 -8.41 -9.95 -1.55
CA ASN A 105 -8.79 -11.35 -1.39
C ASN A 105 -10.22 -11.52 -0.89
N PHE A 106 -10.67 -10.61 -0.01
CA PHE A 106 -12.05 -10.59 0.47
C PHE A 106 -13.03 -10.25 -0.66
N LEU A 107 -12.71 -9.29 -1.52
CA LEU A 107 -13.53 -8.90 -2.67
C LEU A 107 -13.63 -10.03 -3.70
N ILE A 108 -12.49 -10.66 -4.06
CA ILE A 108 -12.46 -11.80 -4.99
C ILE A 108 -13.35 -12.95 -4.51
N LYS A 109 -13.29 -13.30 -3.22
CA LYS A 109 -14.15 -14.36 -2.63
C LYS A 109 -15.64 -14.02 -2.74
N ASN A 110 -15.99 -12.73 -2.81
CA ASN A 110 -17.36 -12.26 -2.92
C ASN A 110 -17.75 -11.84 -4.35
N ARG A 111 -16.91 -12.05 -5.36
CA ARG A 111 -17.14 -11.59 -6.75
C ARG A 111 -18.49 -12.02 -7.33
N ARG A 112 -18.94 -13.25 -7.03
CA ARG A 112 -20.22 -13.79 -7.53
C ARG A 112 -21.44 -13.30 -6.74
N ARG A 113 -21.34 -13.32 -5.41
CA ARG A 113 -22.48 -12.99 -4.52
C ARG A 113 -22.65 -11.48 -4.31
N LYS A 114 -21.59 -10.72 -4.57
CA LYS A 114 -21.42 -9.31 -4.22
C LYS A 114 -21.59 -9.07 -2.71
N LEU A 115 -21.18 -7.88 -2.27
CA LEU A 115 -21.34 -7.48 -0.87
C LEU A 115 -22.69 -6.78 -0.68
N ALA A 116 -23.26 -6.93 0.52
CA ALA A 116 -24.39 -6.09 0.91
C ALA A 116 -23.96 -4.62 0.91
N PHE A 117 -24.83 -3.72 0.43
CA PHE A 117 -24.50 -2.30 0.27
C PHE A 117 -24.00 -1.64 1.57
N LYS A 118 -24.56 -2.02 2.72
CA LYS A 118 -24.08 -1.56 4.03
C LYS A 118 -22.60 -1.89 4.28
N VAL A 119 -22.14 -3.07 3.85
CA VAL A 119 -20.73 -3.49 3.96
C VAL A 119 -19.87 -2.67 3.00
N VAL A 120 -20.32 -2.47 1.76
CA VAL A 120 -19.64 -1.60 0.77
C VAL A 120 -19.40 -0.21 1.34
N VAL A 121 -20.44 0.43 1.89
CA VAL A 121 -20.35 1.76 2.49
C VAL A 121 -19.40 1.78 3.68
N GLN A 122 -19.43 0.75 4.55
CA GLN A 122 -18.53 0.68 5.70
C GLN A 122 -17.06 0.58 5.27
N LEU A 123 -16.74 -0.31 4.33
CA LEU A 123 -15.36 -0.48 3.82
C LEU A 123 -14.84 0.80 3.17
N ALA A 124 -15.68 1.46 2.36
CA ALA A 124 -15.36 2.75 1.73
C ALA A 124 -15.11 3.86 2.77
N LEU A 125 -15.94 3.91 3.82
CA LEU A 125 -15.82 4.92 4.88
C LEU A 125 -14.57 4.70 5.73
N ASP A 126 -14.26 3.46 6.08
CA ASP A 126 -13.04 3.10 6.81
C ASP A 126 -11.79 3.54 6.03
N LEU A 127 -11.75 3.23 4.73
CA LEU A 127 -10.65 3.64 3.85
C LEU A 127 -10.54 5.17 3.75
N ALA A 128 -11.65 5.87 3.55
CA ALA A 128 -11.67 7.33 3.48
C ALA A 128 -11.17 7.98 4.77
N ARG A 129 -11.57 7.46 5.94
CA ARG A 129 -11.12 7.96 7.26
C ARG A 129 -9.62 7.76 7.45
N GLY A 130 -9.11 6.56 7.16
CA GLY A 130 -7.68 6.28 7.25
C GLY A 130 -6.86 7.20 6.35
N LEU A 131 -7.30 7.39 5.11
CA LEU A 131 -6.57 8.21 4.14
C LEU A 131 -6.63 9.70 4.49
N SER A 132 -7.79 10.17 4.95
CA SER A 132 -7.94 11.54 5.46
C SER A 132 -7.02 11.81 6.64
N TYR A 133 -6.87 10.84 7.56
CA TYR A 133 -5.97 10.95 8.70
C TYR A 133 -4.50 11.01 8.26
N LEU A 134 -4.05 10.14 7.36
CA LEU A 134 -2.69 10.21 6.82
C LEU A 134 -2.42 11.59 6.17
N HIS A 135 -3.38 12.10 5.40
CA HIS A 135 -3.24 13.41 4.76
C HIS A 135 -3.21 14.57 5.78
N SER A 136 -3.91 14.47 6.91
CA SER A 136 -3.82 15.49 7.97
C SER A 136 -2.44 15.51 8.62
N GLU A 137 -1.81 14.34 8.76
CA GLU A 137 -0.43 14.16 9.23
C GLU A 137 0.64 14.46 8.16
N LYS A 138 0.25 15.02 7.00
CA LYS A 138 1.14 15.36 5.87
C LYS A 138 1.87 14.14 5.29
N ILE A 139 1.22 12.98 5.35
CA ILE A 139 1.68 11.74 4.74
C ILE A 139 0.89 11.52 3.45
N VAL A 140 1.61 11.24 2.36
CA VAL A 140 1.02 10.79 1.09
C VAL A 140 1.35 9.31 0.98
N HIS A 141 0.36 8.46 0.77
CA HIS A 141 0.55 7.01 0.77
C HIS A 141 1.24 6.52 -0.51
N ARG A 142 0.84 7.04 -1.69
CA ARG A 142 1.42 6.76 -3.02
C ARG A 142 1.20 5.36 -3.60
N ASP A 143 0.77 4.41 -2.78
CA ASP A 143 0.48 3.03 -3.19
C ASP A 143 -0.88 2.56 -2.64
N VAL A 144 -1.90 3.41 -2.81
CA VAL A 144 -3.27 3.10 -2.38
C VAL A 144 -3.86 2.05 -3.33
N LYS A 145 -4.00 0.81 -2.83
CA LYS A 145 -4.64 -0.31 -3.54
C LYS A 145 -5.22 -1.31 -2.55
N THR A 146 -6.20 -2.11 -2.98
CA THR A 146 -6.88 -3.07 -2.09
C THR A 146 -5.98 -4.20 -1.56
N GLU A 147 -4.75 -4.33 -2.06
CA GLU A 147 -3.70 -5.20 -1.50
C GLU A 147 -3.10 -4.64 -0.22
N ASN A 148 -2.97 -3.31 -0.13
CA ASN A 148 -2.44 -2.60 1.03
C ASN A 148 -3.54 -2.21 2.03
N MET A 149 -4.80 -2.57 1.74
CA MET A 149 -5.93 -2.41 2.67
C MET A 149 -6.16 -3.74 3.36
N LEU A 150 -5.88 -3.82 4.65
CA LEU A 150 -5.97 -5.06 5.42
C LEU A 150 -7.22 -5.05 6.30
N LEU A 151 -7.79 -6.23 6.56
CA LEU A 151 -8.98 -6.40 7.40
C LEU A 151 -8.59 -6.96 8.76
N ASP A 152 -9.12 -6.34 9.82
CA ASP A 152 -9.03 -6.92 11.15
C ASP A 152 -10.06 -8.06 11.37
N LYS A 153 -10.08 -8.62 12.58
CA LYS A 153 -11.03 -9.71 12.96
C LYS A 153 -12.51 -9.31 12.87
N THR A 154 -12.81 -8.01 12.91
CA THR A 154 -14.18 -7.47 12.82
C THR A 154 -14.56 -6.99 11.42
N ARG A 155 -13.62 -7.08 10.46
CA ARG A 155 -13.71 -6.56 9.08
C ARG A 155 -13.66 -5.03 9.00
N THR A 156 -13.00 -4.38 9.94
CA THR A 156 -12.59 -2.99 9.81
C THR A 156 -11.38 -2.89 8.89
N VAL A 157 -11.41 -1.96 7.94
CA VAL A 157 -10.28 -1.73 7.03
C VAL A 157 -9.21 -0.91 7.74
N LYS A 158 -7.96 -1.35 7.62
CA LYS A 158 -6.77 -0.60 8.00
C LYS A 158 -5.81 -0.45 6.83
N ILE A 159 -5.33 0.77 6.63
CA ILE A 159 -4.32 1.09 5.64
C ILE A 159 -2.96 0.60 6.13
N ALA A 160 -2.28 -0.20 5.33
CA ALA A 160 -0.93 -0.72 5.55
C ALA A 160 0.07 -0.15 4.54
N ASP A 161 1.37 -0.43 4.72
CA ASP A 161 2.43 -0.17 3.74
C ASP A 161 2.56 1.28 3.23
N PHE A 162 2.16 2.27 4.04
CA PHE A 162 2.35 3.70 3.75
C PHE A 162 3.69 4.27 4.28
N GLY A 163 4.40 3.50 5.13
CA GLY A 163 5.58 3.96 5.86
C GLY A 163 6.91 3.90 5.11
N VAL A 164 6.97 3.22 3.95
CA VAL A 164 8.17 3.13 3.07
C VAL A 164 8.09 4.17 1.92
N ALA A 165 6.97 4.90 1.84
CA ALA A 165 6.63 5.78 0.73
C ALA A 165 7.56 7.00 0.57
N ARG A 166 8.39 7.35 1.58
CA ARG A 166 9.38 8.43 1.48
C ARG A 166 10.77 7.92 1.10
N VAL A 167 11.21 6.75 1.56
CA VAL A 167 12.43 6.09 1.07
C VAL A 167 12.28 5.75 -0.41
N GLU A 168 11.10 5.26 -0.82
CA GLU A 168 10.69 5.05 -2.22
C GLU A 168 10.54 6.35 -3.04
N ALA A 169 10.42 7.52 -2.38
CA ALA A 169 10.32 8.82 -3.05
C ALA A 169 11.62 9.30 -3.70
N SER A 170 12.75 8.75 -3.25
CA SER A 170 14.07 9.30 -3.57
C SER A 170 14.39 9.13 -5.05
N ASN A 171 13.77 8.15 -5.71
CA ASN A 171 13.85 7.91 -7.14
C ASN A 171 12.46 7.64 -7.73
N PRO A 172 11.95 8.49 -8.64
CA PRO A 172 10.72 8.21 -9.40
C PRO A 172 10.75 6.90 -10.19
N SER A 173 11.96 6.38 -10.47
CA SER A 173 12.18 5.09 -11.12
C SER A 173 11.97 3.88 -10.22
N ASP A 174 12.02 4.02 -8.88
CA ASP A 174 11.93 2.89 -7.94
C ASP A 174 10.47 2.41 -7.73
N MET A 175 9.50 3.17 -8.25
CA MET A 175 8.09 2.76 -8.36
C MET A 175 7.87 1.79 -9.55
N THR A 176 8.86 0.95 -9.88
CA THR A 176 8.94 0.18 -11.13
C THR A 176 7.65 -0.60 -11.44
N GLY A 177 7.14 -0.37 -12.66
CA GLY A 177 5.86 -0.84 -13.19
C GLY A 177 5.78 -2.33 -13.52
N GLU A 178 6.42 -3.21 -12.75
CA GLU A 178 6.35 -4.66 -12.97
C GLU A 178 5.31 -5.37 -12.09
N THR A 179 4.76 -4.71 -11.06
CA THR A 179 3.90 -5.38 -10.06
C THR A 179 2.49 -4.82 -10.04
N GLY A 180 1.61 -5.16 -11.00
CA GLY A 180 0.13 -5.14 -10.84
C GLY A 180 -0.58 -3.85 -10.34
N THR A 181 0.15 -2.77 -10.10
CA THR A 181 -0.21 -1.59 -9.28
C THR A 181 -0.67 -0.42 -10.17
N LEU A 182 -0.38 -0.50 -11.47
CA LEU A 182 -0.56 0.58 -12.44
C LEU A 182 -2.03 0.93 -12.68
N GLY A 183 -2.95 -0.02 -12.48
CA GLY A 183 -4.40 0.22 -12.57
C GLY A 183 -4.93 1.22 -11.52
N TYR A 184 -4.16 1.52 -10.48
CA TYR A 184 -4.51 2.48 -9.43
C TYR A 184 -3.80 3.82 -9.59
N MET A 185 -2.80 3.94 -10.48
CA MET A 185 -1.97 5.13 -10.59
C MET A 185 -2.71 6.27 -11.29
N ALA A 186 -2.57 7.47 -10.72
CA ALA A 186 -3.10 8.68 -11.30
C ALA A 186 -2.36 9.05 -12.59
N PRO A 187 -3.02 9.71 -13.57
CA PRO A 187 -2.42 10.06 -14.86
C PRO A 187 -1.19 10.97 -14.72
N GLU A 188 -1.15 11.86 -13.73
CA GLU A 188 0.03 12.69 -13.44
C GLU A 188 1.23 11.87 -12.97
N VAL A 189 0.99 10.78 -12.23
CA VAL A 189 2.04 9.86 -11.79
C VAL A 189 2.58 9.08 -12.98
N LEU A 190 1.69 8.56 -13.83
CA LEU A 190 2.07 7.82 -15.05
C LEU A 190 2.86 8.68 -16.06
N ASN A 191 2.57 9.98 -16.12
CA ASN A 191 3.30 10.92 -16.98
C ASN A 191 4.61 11.45 -16.35
N GLY A 192 4.97 11.02 -15.14
CA GLY A 192 6.15 11.51 -14.44
C GLY A 192 6.08 12.99 -14.05
N HIS A 193 4.88 13.57 -14.00
CA HIS A 193 4.69 14.94 -13.55
C HIS A 193 4.79 15.04 -12.03
N PRO A 194 5.13 16.22 -11.48
CA PRO A 194 5.04 16.45 -10.04
C PRO A 194 3.64 16.14 -9.52
N TYR A 195 3.55 15.29 -8.50
CA TYR A 195 2.30 14.86 -7.89
C TYR A 195 2.28 15.14 -6.38
N ASN A 196 1.09 15.16 -5.81
CA ASN A 196 0.87 15.36 -4.38
C ASN A 196 -0.21 14.39 -3.87
N ARG A 197 -0.75 14.63 -2.68
CA ARG A 197 -1.82 13.79 -2.07
C ARG A 197 -3.05 13.51 -2.95
N LYS A 198 -3.23 14.23 -4.06
CA LYS A 198 -4.30 13.98 -5.04
C LYS A 198 -4.13 12.65 -5.77
N CYS A 199 -2.91 12.12 -5.90
CA CYS A 199 -2.71 10.79 -6.49
C CYS A 199 -3.43 9.71 -5.66
N ASP A 200 -3.33 9.78 -4.32
CA ASP A 200 -4.05 8.88 -3.43
C ASP A 200 -5.57 8.96 -3.59
N VAL A 201 -6.12 10.13 -3.92
CA VAL A 201 -7.57 10.34 -4.13
C VAL A 201 -8.04 9.63 -5.42
N TYR A 202 -7.22 9.67 -6.48
CA TYR A 202 -7.49 8.92 -7.70
C TYR A 202 -7.49 7.42 -7.41
N SER A 203 -6.44 6.92 -6.77
CA SER A 203 -6.28 5.51 -6.40
C SER A 203 -7.38 5.02 -5.45
N PHE A 204 -7.82 5.89 -4.52
CA PHE A 204 -8.99 5.66 -3.67
C PHE A 204 -10.27 5.46 -4.49
N GLY A 205 -10.47 6.24 -5.55
CA GLY A 205 -11.60 6.07 -6.47
C GLY A 205 -11.61 4.67 -7.11
N ILE A 206 -10.44 4.18 -7.54
CA ILE A 206 -10.31 2.82 -8.10
C ILE A 206 -10.66 1.77 -7.03
N CYS A 207 -10.19 1.95 -5.79
CA CYS A 207 -10.55 1.08 -4.67
C CYS A 207 -12.07 1.09 -4.40
N LEU A 208 -12.75 2.25 -4.48
CA LEU A 208 -14.21 2.32 -4.33
C LEU A 208 -14.93 1.50 -5.40
N TRP A 209 -14.45 1.55 -6.65
CA TRP A 209 -14.99 0.72 -7.72
C TRP A 209 -14.80 -0.76 -7.41
N GLU A 210 -13.61 -1.19 -6.96
CA GLU A 210 -13.37 -2.60 -6.58
C GLU A 210 -14.26 -3.05 -5.42
N ILE A 211 -14.43 -2.20 -4.40
CA ILE A 211 -15.27 -2.52 -3.24
C ILE A 211 -16.73 -2.71 -3.68
N TYR A 212 -17.24 -1.81 -4.53
CA TYR A 212 -18.61 -1.87 -5.02
C TYR A 212 -18.83 -3.07 -5.96
N CYS A 213 -17.95 -3.23 -6.95
CA CYS A 213 -18.07 -4.25 -7.98
C CYS A 213 -17.63 -5.63 -7.50
N CYS A 214 -16.82 -5.72 -6.43
CA CYS A 214 -16.12 -6.95 -6.04
C CYS A 214 -15.37 -7.58 -7.22
N ASP A 215 -14.76 -6.75 -8.06
CA ASP A 215 -14.08 -7.16 -9.29
C ASP A 215 -12.77 -6.39 -9.46
N MET A 216 -11.89 -6.90 -10.32
CA MET A 216 -10.59 -6.30 -10.61
C MET A 216 -10.72 -5.28 -11.74
N PRO A 217 -10.10 -4.08 -11.63
CA PRO A 217 -10.17 -3.09 -12.69
C PRO A 217 -9.36 -3.60 -13.88
N TYR A 218 -9.93 -3.45 -15.08
CA TYR A 218 -9.27 -3.78 -16.35
C TYR A 218 -8.77 -5.24 -16.44
N PRO A 219 -9.63 -6.26 -16.24
CA PRO A 219 -9.18 -7.66 -16.18
C PRO A 219 -8.57 -8.17 -17.49
N ASP A 220 -8.97 -7.56 -18.62
CA ASP A 220 -8.61 -8.01 -19.98
C ASP A 220 -7.64 -7.04 -20.69
N LEU A 221 -7.19 -5.97 -20.03
CA LEU A 221 -6.28 -5.00 -20.65
C LEU A 221 -4.84 -5.24 -20.21
N SER A 222 -3.94 -5.21 -21.17
CA SER A 222 -2.51 -5.17 -20.92
C SER A 222 -2.08 -3.81 -20.33
N PHE A 223 -0.86 -3.77 -19.78
CA PHE A 223 -0.28 -2.57 -19.18
C PHE A 223 -0.29 -1.35 -20.11
N SER A 224 0.14 -1.53 -21.37
CA SER A 224 0.20 -0.44 -22.34
C SER A 224 -1.19 0.08 -22.70
N GLU A 225 -2.19 -0.79 -22.71
CA GLU A 225 -3.59 -0.44 -22.97
C GLU A 225 -4.20 0.34 -21.83
N VAL A 226 -3.98 -0.07 -20.57
CA VAL A 226 -4.42 0.68 -19.39
C VAL A 226 -3.77 2.06 -19.35
N THR A 227 -2.44 2.11 -19.54
CA THR A 227 -1.68 3.37 -19.52
C THR A 227 -2.15 4.30 -20.64
N SER A 228 -2.29 3.78 -21.85
CA SER A 228 -2.80 4.55 -22.99
C SER A 228 -4.22 5.06 -22.74
N ALA A 229 -5.11 4.24 -22.18
CA ALA A 229 -6.48 4.62 -21.87
C ALA A 229 -6.57 5.70 -20.78
N VAL A 230 -5.74 5.61 -19.74
CA VAL A 230 -5.69 6.56 -18.62
C VAL A 230 -5.02 7.87 -19.05
N VAL A 231 -3.88 7.80 -19.75
CA VAL A 231 -3.08 8.97 -20.14
C VAL A 231 -3.70 9.76 -21.30
N ARG A 232 -4.28 9.10 -22.31
CA ARG A 232 -4.86 9.77 -23.50
C ARG A 232 -6.27 10.34 -23.30
N GLN A 233 -6.85 10.14 -22.10
CA GLN A 233 -8.17 10.59 -21.61
C GLN A 233 -9.45 10.09 -22.33
N VAL A 234 -10.25 9.35 -21.55
CA VAL A 234 -11.72 9.46 -21.32
C VAL A 234 -12.64 9.67 -22.52
N LYS A 235 -12.63 8.78 -23.53
CA LYS A 235 -13.78 8.74 -24.46
C LYS A 235 -14.48 7.40 -24.62
N ASN A 236 -13.84 6.25 -24.47
CA ASN A 236 -14.49 4.98 -24.83
C ASN A 236 -14.06 3.78 -24.00
N VAL A 237 -13.95 3.89 -22.67
CA VAL A 237 -13.93 2.70 -21.81
C VAL A 237 -15.29 2.56 -21.15
N SER A 238 -16.07 1.59 -21.61
CA SER A 238 -17.33 1.20 -20.97
C SER A 238 -17.00 0.54 -19.63
N PHE A 239 -16.99 1.33 -18.56
CA PHE A 239 -16.91 0.76 -17.21
C PHE A 239 -18.22 0.01 -16.91
N PRO A 240 -18.19 -1.26 -16.46
CA PRO A 240 -19.39 -2.08 -16.25
C PRO A 240 -20.37 -1.59 -15.18
N CYS A 241 -20.18 -0.41 -14.61
CA CYS A 241 -21.00 0.17 -13.57
C CYS A 241 -20.79 1.68 -13.60
N GLY A 242 -21.86 2.49 -13.44
CA GLY A 242 -21.90 3.97 -13.59
C GLY A 242 -20.96 4.82 -12.72
N VAL A 243 -19.88 4.26 -12.17
CA VAL A 243 -18.79 4.93 -11.46
C VAL A 243 -17.90 5.77 -12.39
N ALA A 244 -18.02 5.59 -13.71
CA ALA A 244 -17.28 6.37 -14.73
C ALA A 244 -17.39 7.89 -14.52
N ARG A 245 -18.52 8.37 -13.97
CA ARG A 245 -18.73 9.80 -13.72
C ARG A 245 -18.01 10.34 -12.50
N LEU A 246 -17.63 9.50 -11.53
CA LEU A 246 -16.94 9.93 -10.31
C LEU A 246 -15.41 9.96 -10.45
N LEU A 247 -14.85 9.07 -11.27
CA LEU A 247 -13.40 8.88 -11.43
C LEU A 247 -12.71 9.93 -12.31
N PHE A 248 -13.46 10.59 -13.20
CA PHE A 248 -12.90 11.49 -14.20
C PHE A 248 -13.38 12.94 -14.10
N LEU A 249 -13.94 13.34 -12.96
CA LEU A 249 -14.09 14.77 -12.67
C LEU A 249 -12.69 15.34 -12.41
N THR A 250 -12.03 15.79 -13.48
CA THR A 250 -10.91 16.71 -13.34
C THR A 250 -11.42 17.96 -12.61
N PRO A 251 -10.60 18.65 -11.79
CA PRO A 251 -11.01 19.86 -11.06
C PRO A 251 -11.37 21.07 -11.95
N SER A 252 -11.53 20.86 -13.26
CA SER A 252 -11.65 21.91 -14.27
C SER A 252 -13.05 22.11 -14.82
N GLU A 253 -14.04 21.29 -14.46
CA GLU A 253 -15.44 21.56 -14.85
C GLU A 253 -16.22 22.19 -13.70
N PRO A 254 -16.65 23.47 -13.82
CA PRO A 254 -17.59 24.03 -12.87
C PRO A 254 -18.91 23.25 -12.96
N LEU A 255 -19.45 22.87 -11.81
CA LEU A 255 -20.82 22.37 -11.67
C LEU A 255 -21.75 23.39 -12.31
N LYS A 256 -22.22 23.10 -13.53
CA LYS A 256 -23.34 23.84 -14.12
C LYS A 256 -24.58 23.45 -13.34
N THR A 257 -25.04 24.38 -12.51
CA THR A 257 -26.41 24.45 -11.98
C THR A 257 -27.42 24.54 -13.11
#